data_AF-A0A9E0DJ90-F1
#
_entry.id   AF-A0A9E0DJ90-F1
#
_cell.length_a   1.000
_cell.length_b   1.000
_cell.length_c   1.000
_cell.angle_alpha   90.00
_cell.angle_beta   90.00
_cell.angle_gamma   90.00
#
_symmetry.space_group_name_H-M   'P 1'
#
loop_
_entity.id
_entity.type
_entity.pdbx_description
1 polymer ?
#
loop_
_entity_poly.entity_id
_entity_poly.type
_entity_poly.pdbx_seq_one_letter_code
_entity_poly.pdbx_strand_id
1 'polypeptide(L)' 'MIHLRSIELRSLGERADYPFSVPAIAGLTGIEFTAPVTFLVGENGSGKSTFMEALAIAARSITVGSADA' A
#
# COMPACT_ATOMS: atom_id res chain seq x y z
N MET A 1 -10.70 17.29 -11.94
CA MET A 1 -9.76 16.18 -12.16
C MET A 1 -9.87 15.21 -11.00
N ILE A 2 -9.75 13.90 -11.25
CA ILE A 2 -9.84 12.86 -10.23
C ILE A 2 -8.41 12.55 -9.74
N HIS A 3 -8.20 12.57 -8.42
CA HIS A 3 -6.93 12.20 -7.78
C HIS A 3 -7.20 11.40 -6.50
N LEU A 4 -6.24 10.59 -6.08
CA LEU A 4 -6.30 9.87 -4.81
C LEU A 4 -6.26 10.88 -3.65
N ARG A 5 -7.16 10.74 -2.67
CA ARG A 5 -7.27 11.66 -1.52
C ARG A 5 -6.83 11.01 -0.23
N SER A 6 -7.27 9.78 -0.01
CA SER A 6 -6.90 9.00 1.15
C SER A 6 -6.98 7.52 0.83
N ILE A 7 -6.28 6.75 1.65
CA ILE A 7 -6.45 5.31 1.76
C ILE A 7 -6.61 4.98 3.24
N GLU A 8 -7.39 3.94 3.50
CA GLU A 8 -7.59 3.42 4.85
C GLU A 8 -7.45 1.91 4.79
N LEU A 9 -6.70 1.37 5.74
CA LEU A 9 -6.67 -0.06 5.96
C LEU A 9 -7.93 -0.42 6.72
N ARG A 10 -8.85 -1.13 6.06
CA ARG A 10 -10.01 -1.70 6.75
C ARG A 10 -9.51 -2.64 7.85
N SER A 11 -10.18 -2.65 8.99
CA SER A 11 -9.81 -3.56 10.09
C SER A 11 -9.86 -5.01 9.59
N LEU A 12 -8.71 -5.69 9.67
CA LEU A 12 -8.52 -7.06 9.19
C LEU A 12 -8.19 -8.05 10.33
N GLY A 13 -8.23 -7.59 11.59
CA GLY A 13 -7.64 -8.31 12.74
C GLY A 13 -6.11 -8.18 12.79
N GLU A 14 -5.47 -8.82 13.77
CA GLU A 14 -4.01 -8.95 13.75
C GLU A 14 -3.59 -9.84 12.56
N ARG A 15 -2.85 -9.25 11.60
CA ARG A 15 -2.23 -9.98 10.50
C ARG A 15 -0.73 -9.75 10.54
N ALA A 16 0.01 -10.83 10.82
CA ALA A 16 1.47 -10.84 10.81
C ALA A 16 2.05 -11.48 9.53
N ASP A 17 1.19 -11.87 8.58
CA ASP A 17 1.62 -12.44 7.31
C ASP A 17 1.79 -11.37 6.24
N TYR A 18 2.52 -11.72 5.18
CA TYR A 18 2.63 -10.87 3.99
C TYR A 18 1.23 -10.54 3.44
N PRO A 19 0.98 -9.30 2.97
CA PRO A 19 1.87 -8.14 2.95
C PRO A 19 1.86 -7.29 4.24
N PHE A 20 1.10 -7.66 5.27
CA PHE A 20 0.89 -6.85 6.48
C PHE A 20 2.08 -6.83 7.45
N SER A 21 3.01 -7.78 7.31
CA SER A 21 4.30 -7.76 8.02
C SER A 21 5.36 -6.85 7.40
N VAL A 22 5.13 -6.32 6.21
CA VAL A 22 6.12 -5.47 5.52
C VAL A 22 6.18 -4.10 6.20
N PRO A 23 7.37 -3.51 6.46
CA PRO A 23 7.50 -2.29 7.26
C PRO A 23 6.66 -1.10 6.81
N ALA A 24 6.51 -0.86 5.50
CA ALA A 24 5.67 0.23 4.98
C ALA A 24 4.16 0.04 5.21
N ILE A 25 3.72 -1.17 5.58
CA ILE A 25 2.31 -1.54 5.77
C ILE A 25 2.05 -1.92 7.23
N ALA A 26 3.07 -2.43 7.92
CA ALA A 26 3.00 -2.79 9.33
C ALA A 26 2.60 -1.58 10.17
N GLY A 27 1.44 -1.67 10.84
CA GLY A 27 0.89 -0.57 11.64
C GLY A 27 0.26 0.56 10.83
N LEU A 28 0.14 0.43 9.51
CA LEU A 28 -0.55 1.42 8.67
C LEU A 28 -2.06 1.38 8.95
N THR A 29 -2.61 2.51 9.39
CA THR A 29 -4.07 2.69 9.55
C THR A 29 -4.67 3.43 8.35
N GLY A 30 -3.97 4.42 7.82
CA GLY A 30 -4.37 5.17 6.64
C GLY A 30 -3.35 6.25 6.27
N ILE A 31 -3.51 6.82 5.08
CA ILE A 31 -2.69 7.93 4.59
C ILE A 31 -3.60 8.96 3.93
N GLU A 32 -3.41 10.23 4.29
CA GLU A 32 -3.96 11.36 3.56
C GLU A 32 -2.94 11.88 2.53
N PHE A 33 -3.39 12.04 1.28
CA PHE A 33 -2.57 12.57 0.20
C PHE A 33 -2.81 14.08 0.06
N THR A 34 -1.80 14.87 0.43
CA THR A 34 -1.87 16.33 0.46
C THR A 34 -1.51 17.00 -0.87
N ALA A 35 -1.01 16.23 -1.84
CA ALA A 35 -0.59 16.71 -3.16
C ALA A 35 -1.05 15.76 -4.29
N PRO A 36 -1.32 16.28 -5.51
CA PRO A 36 -1.67 15.45 -6.67
C PRO A 36 -0.56 14.48 -7.11
N VAL A 37 0.69 14.76 -6.74
CA VAL A 37 1.86 13.90 -7.00
C VAL A 37 2.50 13.57 -5.65
N THR A 38 2.66 12.29 -5.35
CA THR A 38 3.26 11.78 -4.11
C THR A 38 4.39 10.82 -4.44
N PHE A 39 5.53 10.99 -3.78
CA PHE A 39 6.70 10.12 -3.93
C PHE A 39 6.81 9.14 -2.78
N LEU A 40 6.97 7.86 -3.09
CA LEU A 40 7.26 6.82 -2.10
C LEU A 40 8.78 6.65 -1.98
N VAL A 41 9.35 7.01 -0.84
CA VAL A 41 10.81 6.98 -0.58
C VAL A 41 11.14 6.08 0.61
N GLY A 42 12.38 5.60 0.67
CA GLY A 42 12.85 4.70 1.74
C GLY A 42 13.88 3.68 1.25
N GLU A 43 14.52 2.97 2.18
CA GLU A 43 15.58 1.99 1.91
C GLU A 43 15.11 0.77 1.11
N ASN A 44 16.06 0.03 0.51
CA ASN A 44 15.75 -1.24 -0.13
C ASN A 44 15.18 -2.23 0.89
N GLY A 45 14.07 -2.89 0.55
CA GLY A 45 13.35 -3.77 1.47
C GLY A 45 12.34 -3.07 2.39
N SER A 46 12.22 -1.74 2.37
CA SER A 46 11.26 -1.02 3.23
C SER A 46 9.78 -1.26 2.89
N GLY A 47 9.47 -1.86 1.73
CA GLY A 47 8.10 -2.20 1.34
C GLY A 47 7.42 -1.23 0.36
N LYS A 48 8.15 -0.29 -0.25
CA LYS A 48 7.59 0.68 -1.22
C LYS A 48 6.82 0.01 -2.36
N SER A 49 7.42 -1.01 -2.98
CA SER A 49 6.79 -1.74 -4.10
C SER A 49 5.57 -2.53 -3.62
N THR A 50 5.66 -3.20 -2.46
CA THR A 50 4.53 -3.93 -1.87
C THR A 50 3.36 -3.01 -1.54
N PHE A 51 3.63 -1.81 -1.01
CA PHE A 51 2.59 -0.81 -0.77
C PHE A 51 1.92 -0.37 -2.08
N MET A 52 2.70 -0.13 -3.13
CA MET A 52 2.17 0.22 -4.46
C MET A 52 1.32 -0.90 -5.07
N GLU A 53 1.74 -2.16 -4.90
CA GLU A 53 0.97 -3.32 -5.34
C GLU A 53 -0.34 -3.46 -4.57
N ALA A 54 -0.31 -3.29 -3.23
CA ALA A 54 -1.52 -3.29 -2.40
C ALA A 54 -2.52 -2.21 -2.84
N LEU A 55 -2.04 -1.02 -3.21
CA LEU A 55 -2.88 0.04 -3.80
C LEU A 55 -3.50 -0.38 -5.13
N ALA A 56 -2.71 -0.99 -6.01
CA ALA A 56 -3.22 -1.48 -7.30
C ALA A 56 -4.31 -2.55 -7.10
N ILE A 57 -4.11 -3.51 -6.18
CA ILE A 57 -5.11 -4.52 -5.82
C ILE A 57 -6.37 -3.86 -5.28
N ALA A 58 -6.24 -2.94 -4.32
CA ALA A 58 -7.37 -2.25 -3.69
C ALA A 58 -8.19 -1.42 -4.70
N ALA A 59 -7.51 -0.84 -5.69
CA ALA A 59 -8.13 -0.08 -6.78
C ALA A 59 -8.65 -0.96 -7.94
N ARG A 60 -8.49 -2.30 -7.87
CA ARG A 60 -8.78 -3.25 -8.96
C ARG A 60 -8.04 -2.89 -10.26
N SER A 61 -6.82 -2.42 -10.12
CA SER A 61 -5.91 -2.13 -11.22
C SER A 61 -5.04 -3.34 -11.55
N ILE A 62 -4.30 -3.25 -12.65
CA ILE A 62 -3.29 -4.23 -13.03
C ILE A 62 -2.13 -4.15 -12.04
N THR A 63 -1.76 -5.28 -11.45
CA THR A 63 -0.53 -5.45 -10.67
C THR A 63 0.59 -5.96 -11.58
N VAL A 64 1.83 -5.54 -11.30
CA VAL A 64 3.03 -6.11 -11.93
C VAL A 64 3.81 -6.78 -10.81
N GLY A 65 3.56 -8.08 -10.62
CA GLY A 65 4.01 -8.87 -9.46
C GLY A 65 3.37 -10.27 -9.49
N SER A 66 3.81 -11.20 -8.64
CA SER A 66 3.30 -12.57 -8.64
C SER A 66 1.82 -12.59 -8.24
N ALA A 67 0.97 -12.86 -9.22
CA ALA A 67 -0.39 -13.31 -8.99
C ALA A 67 -0.37 -14.74 -8.44
N ASP A 68 0.17 -14.96 -7.25
CA ASP A 68 0.16 -16.27 -6.57
C ASP A 68 0.41 -16.09 -5.07
N ALA A 69 -0.69 -16.04 -4.32
CA ALA A 69 -0.79 -16.58 -2.97
C ALA A 69 -2.19 -17.21 -2.83
#